data_AF-A0AAV7FXB1-F1
#
_entry.id   AF-A0AAV7FXB1-F1
#
_cell.length_a   1.000
_cell.length_b   1.000
_cell.length_c   1.000
_cell.angle_alpha   90.00
_cell.angle_beta   90.00
_cell.angle_gamma   90.00
#
_symmetry.space_group_name_H-M   'P 1'
#
loop_
_entity.id
_entity.type
_entity.pdbx_description
1 polymer ?
#
loop_
_entity_poly.entity_id
_entity_poly.type
_entity_poly.pdbx_seq_one_letter_code
_entity_poly.pdbx_strand_id
1 'polypeptide(L)'
;MWGTFRVWDARFTSVFILFLIYLGALRFQKLPVEPAPIFIRAGLIDIPIIKSSVNWWNTSHQPGSISRSGTSIHVPMPIPILSNFANFPFSTPILFVLEPRLPIPSFLESPFTEEIEAREGRKKQP
;
A
#
# COMPACT_ATOMS: atom_id res chain seq x y z
N MET A 1 -5.32 14.97 -22.95
CA MET A 1 -6.60 15.58 -23.38
C MET A 1 -7.52 15.64 -22.17
N TRP A 2 -7.91 16.82 -21.69
CA TRP A 2 -9.02 16.97 -20.75
C TRP A 2 -10.31 17.18 -21.56
N GLY A 3 -11.43 16.63 -21.10
CA GLY A 3 -12.75 16.76 -21.75
C GLY A 3 -13.41 15.45 -22.19
N THR A 4 -12.75 14.30 -22.07
CA THR A 4 -13.31 12.98 -22.45
C THR A 4 -13.58 12.09 -21.23
N PHE A 5 -14.63 12.41 -20.47
CA PHE A 5 -15.08 11.63 -19.29
C PHE A 5 -15.74 10.28 -19.65
N ARG A 6 -15.99 10.04 -20.94
CA ARG A 6 -16.60 8.82 -21.47
C ARG A 6 -15.59 7.79 -21.95
N VAL A 7 -14.29 8.09 -21.84
CA VAL A 7 -13.25 7.18 -22.33
C VAL A 7 -12.93 6.16 -21.25
N TRP A 8 -13.27 4.92 -21.54
CA TRP A 8 -12.89 3.76 -20.78
C TRP A 8 -11.45 3.36 -21.16
N ASP A 9 -10.48 3.68 -20.29
CA ASP A 9 -9.09 3.26 -20.47
C ASP A 9 -8.93 1.77 -20.12
N ALA A 10 -8.03 1.08 -20.82
CA ALA A 10 -7.69 -0.32 -20.59
C ALA A 10 -7.12 -0.59 -19.18
N ARG A 11 -6.62 0.44 -18.48
CA ARG A 11 -6.27 0.31 -17.07
C ARG A 11 -7.52 0.26 -16.20
N PHE A 12 -8.43 1.21 -16.41
CA PHE A 12 -9.67 1.27 -15.65
C PHE A 12 -10.52 0.00 -15.84
N THR A 13 -10.56 -0.55 -17.07
CA THR A 13 -11.19 -1.85 -17.31
C THR A 13 -10.60 -2.97 -16.46
N SER A 14 -9.28 -3.15 -16.53
CA SER A 14 -8.59 -4.26 -15.85
C SER A 14 -8.71 -4.14 -14.33
N VAL A 15 -8.54 -2.95 -13.76
CA VAL A 15 -8.75 -2.73 -12.32
C VAL A 15 -10.21 -2.99 -11.91
N PHE A 16 -11.18 -2.64 -12.76
CA PHE A 16 -12.60 -2.98 -12.52
C PHE A 16 -12.87 -4.49 -12.60
N ILE A 17 -12.24 -5.21 -13.53
CA ILE A 17 -12.29 -6.67 -13.61
C ILE A 17 -11.68 -7.29 -12.35
N LEU A 18 -10.52 -6.82 -11.90
CA LEU A 18 -9.90 -7.24 -10.65
C LEU A 18 -10.83 -7.01 -9.45
N PHE A 19 -11.54 -5.87 -9.42
CA PHE A 19 -12.54 -5.58 -8.39
C PHE A 19 -13.69 -6.60 -8.39
N LEU A 20 -14.22 -6.98 -9.55
CA LEU A 20 -15.26 -8.02 -9.64
C LEU A 20 -14.75 -9.40 -9.21
N ILE A 21 -13.52 -9.76 -9.59
CA ILE A 21 -12.86 -10.99 -9.16
C ILE A 21 -12.69 -11.01 -7.63
N TYR A 22 -12.30 -9.88 -7.04
CA TYR A 22 -12.16 -9.72 -5.59
C TYR A 22 -13.49 -9.89 -4.85
N LEU A 23 -14.57 -9.26 -5.34
CA LEU A 23 -15.92 -9.45 -4.79
C LEU A 23 -16.39 -10.91 -4.92
N GLY A 24 -16.08 -11.55 -6.04
CA GLY A 24 -16.29 -12.99 -6.23
C GLY A 24 -15.58 -13.79 -5.15
N ALA A 25 -14.27 -13.60 -4.99
CA ALA A 25 -13.49 -14.27 -3.96
C ALA A 25 -14.09 -14.09 -2.55
N LEU A 26 -14.46 -12.86 -2.16
CA LEU A 26 -15.10 -12.59 -0.86
C LEU A 26 -16.43 -13.33 -0.69
N ARG A 27 -17.26 -13.40 -1.73
CA ARG A 27 -18.56 -14.07 -1.67
C ARG A 27 -18.41 -15.58 -1.48
N PHE A 28 -17.40 -16.19 -2.09
CA PHE A 28 -17.21 -17.64 -2.12
C PHE A 28 -16.36 -18.20 -0.98
N GLN A 29 -15.75 -17.36 -0.14
CA GLN A 29 -14.97 -17.78 1.04
C GLN A 29 -15.75 -18.60 2.07
N LYS A 30 -17.08 -18.58 2.04
CA LYS A 30 -17.95 -19.26 3.04
C LYS A 30 -18.73 -20.43 2.47
N LEU A 31 -18.52 -20.76 1.19
CA LEU A 31 -19.28 -21.80 0.51
C LEU A 31 -18.49 -23.13 0.48
N PRO A 32 -19.16 -24.28 0.68
CA PRO A 32 -18.50 -25.59 0.71
C PRO A 32 -17.98 -26.05 -0.66
N VAL A 33 -18.49 -25.46 -1.73
CA VAL A 33 -17.89 -25.53 -3.07
C VAL A 33 -16.95 -24.33 -3.15
N GLU A 34 -15.64 -24.57 -3.29
CA GLU A 34 -14.59 -23.56 -3.22
C GLU A 34 -14.16 -23.10 -4.63
N PRO A 35 -14.86 -22.16 -5.30
CA PRO A 35 -14.31 -21.49 -6.47
C PRO A 35 -13.33 -20.38 -6.08
N ALA A 36 -13.17 -20.07 -4.78
CA ALA A 36 -12.26 -19.04 -4.28
C ALA A 36 -10.81 -19.17 -4.83
N PRO A 37 -10.21 -20.38 -4.92
CA PRO A 37 -8.89 -20.57 -5.53
C PRO A 37 -8.82 -20.22 -7.03
N ILE A 38 -9.95 -20.25 -7.74
CA ILE A 38 -10.04 -19.88 -9.16
C ILE A 38 -10.03 -18.36 -9.28
N PHE A 39 -10.82 -17.66 -8.46
CA PHE A 39 -10.82 -16.20 -8.43
C PHE A 39 -9.45 -15.63 -8.04
N ILE A 40 -8.77 -16.22 -7.05
CA ILE A 40 -7.42 -15.78 -6.64
C ILE A 40 -6.42 -15.94 -7.80
N ARG A 41 -6.45 -17.06 -8.53
CA ARG A 41 -5.58 -17.27 -9.70
C ARG A 41 -5.91 -16.33 -10.85
N ALA A 42 -7.20 -16.10 -11.12
CA ALA A 42 -7.62 -15.13 -12.13
C ALA A 42 -7.13 -13.71 -11.79
N GLY A 43 -7.25 -13.29 -10.53
CA GLY A 43 -6.74 -12.00 -10.06
C GLY A 43 -5.22 -11.88 -10.20
N LEU A 44 -4.47 -12.96 -9.93
CA LEU A 44 -3.02 -12.98 -10.11
C LEU A 44 -2.62 -12.78 -11.59
N ILE A 45 -3.36 -13.38 -12.52
CA ILE A 45 -3.14 -13.22 -13.97
C ILE A 45 -3.51 -11.81 -14.44
N ASP A 46 -4.47 -11.15 -13.79
CA ASP A 46 -4.90 -9.80 -14.16
C ASP A 46 -3.89 -8.70 -13.78
N ILE A 47 -3.11 -8.89 -12.71
CA ILE A 47 -2.06 -7.94 -12.28
C ILE A 47 -1.07 -7.54 -13.40
N PRO A 48 -0.42 -8.47 -14.13
CA PRO A 48 0.48 -8.11 -15.22
C PRO A 48 -0.27 -7.41 -16.38
N ILE A 49 -1.55 -7.71 -16.59
CA ILE A 49 -2.39 -7.03 -17.59
C ILE A 49 -2.59 -5.58 -17.18
N ILE A 50 -2.98 -5.29 -15.94
CA ILE A 50 -3.11 -3.91 -15.42
C ILE A 50 -1.79 -3.14 -15.59
N LYS A 51 -0.65 -3.75 -15.22
CA LYS A 51 0.66 -3.11 -15.31
C LYS A 51 1.05 -2.77 -16.76
N SER A 52 0.80 -3.71 -17.67
CA SER A 52 1.25 -3.61 -19.06
C SER A 52 0.26 -2.86 -19.95
N SER A 53 -0.99 -2.71 -19.49
CA SER A 53 -2.07 -1.97 -20.13
C SER A 53 -1.67 -0.55 -20.56
N VAL A 54 -0.84 0.13 -19.76
CA VAL A 54 -0.26 1.45 -20.10
C VAL A 54 0.52 1.41 -21.41
N ASN A 55 1.38 0.41 -21.57
CA ASN A 55 2.30 0.32 -22.70
C ASN A 55 1.62 -0.28 -23.94
N TRP A 56 0.63 -1.15 -23.74
CA TRP A 56 -0.04 -1.88 -24.82
C TRP A 56 -1.20 -1.11 -25.44
N TRP A 57 -2.00 -0.39 -24.64
CA TRP A 57 -3.27 0.18 -25.10
C TRP A 57 -3.35 1.70 -25.05
N ASN A 58 -2.41 2.41 -24.40
CA ASN A 58 -2.56 3.84 -24.22
C ASN A 58 -1.24 4.64 -24.28
N THR A 59 -0.89 5.12 -25.47
CA THR A 59 0.23 6.07 -25.71
C THR A 59 -0.12 7.52 -25.37
N SER A 60 -1.32 7.81 -24.83
CA SER A 60 -1.76 9.20 -24.54
C SER A 60 -1.09 9.82 -23.30
N HIS A 61 -0.42 9.02 -22.47
CA HIS A 61 0.45 9.59 -21.46
C HIS A 61 1.81 9.86 -22.08
N GLN A 62 2.27 11.09 -21.87
CA GLN A 62 3.62 11.50 -22.22
C GLN A 62 4.61 10.41 -21.73
N PRO A 63 5.53 9.95 -22.59
CA PRO A 63 6.47 8.91 -22.22
C PRO A 63 7.28 9.33 -21.00
N GLY A 64 7.71 8.34 -20.22
CA GLY A 64 8.48 8.58 -19.01
C GLY A 64 9.67 9.49 -19.29
N SER A 65 9.75 10.61 -18.58
CA SER A 65 10.75 11.64 -18.86
C SER A 65 12.19 11.23 -18.50
N ILE A 66 12.35 10.14 -17.75
CA ILE A 66 13.64 9.52 -17.43
C ILE A 66 13.60 8.09 -17.97
N SER A 67 14.52 7.77 -18.87
CA SER A 67 14.67 6.44 -19.45
C SER A 67 16.14 6.03 -19.45
N ARG A 68 16.42 4.74 -19.72
CA ARG A 68 17.79 4.22 -19.84
C ARG A 68 18.56 4.83 -21.01
N SER A 69 17.86 5.43 -21.97
CA SER A 69 18.41 6.05 -23.19
C SER A 69 18.57 7.57 -23.09
N GLY A 70 18.12 8.20 -22.00
CA GLY A 70 18.22 9.64 -21.80
C GLY A 70 17.08 10.23 -20.97
N THR A 71 17.23 11.50 -20.62
CA THR A 71 16.24 12.31 -19.89
C THR A 71 15.69 13.41 -20.77
N SER A 72 14.38 13.57 -20.82
CA SER A 72 13.71 14.70 -21.47
C SER A 72 13.34 15.81 -20.47
N ILE A 73 13.82 15.71 -19.23
CA ILE A 73 13.57 16.67 -18.16
C ILE A 73 14.53 17.86 -18.28
N HIS A 74 14.02 19.08 -18.06
CA HIS A 74 14.84 20.30 -17.98
C HIS A 74 15.96 20.18 -16.93
N VAL A 75 17.16 20.66 -17.24
CA VAL A 75 18.42 20.47 -16.47
C VAL A 75 18.35 20.70 -14.95
N PRO A 76 17.58 21.66 -14.38
CA PRO A 76 17.54 21.87 -12.93
C PRO A 76 16.55 20.96 -12.17
N MET A 77 15.62 20.29 -12.86
CA MET A 77 14.58 19.45 -12.24
C MET A 77 15.06 18.08 -11.70
N PRO A 78 16.14 17.45 -12.17
CA PRO A 78 16.67 16.22 -11.58
C PRO A 78 17.13 16.41 -10.12
N ILE A 79 17.67 17.58 -9.76
CA ILE A 79 18.22 17.85 -8.42
C ILE A 79 17.17 17.61 -7.31
N PRO A 80 15.98 18.24 -7.33
CA PRO A 80 14.96 17.98 -6.31
C PRO A 80 14.41 16.55 -6.33
N ILE A 81 14.37 15.91 -7.51
CA ILE A 81 13.90 14.51 -7.64
C ILE A 81 14.87 13.55 -6.95
N LEU A 82 16.17 13.64 -7.26
CA LEU A 82 17.19 12.80 -6.64
C LEU A 82 17.34 13.11 -5.15
N SER A 83 17.24 14.38 -4.75
CA SER A 83 17.29 14.78 -3.34
C SER A 83 16.18 14.14 -2.52
N ASN A 84 14.93 14.18 -3.00
CA ASN A 84 13.80 13.54 -2.30
C ASN A 84 13.91 12.01 -2.32
N PHE A 85 14.31 11.42 -3.45
CA PHE A 85 14.49 9.97 -3.56
C PHE A 85 15.57 9.46 -2.59
N ALA A 86 16.67 10.19 -2.46
CA ALA A 86 17.72 9.88 -1.49
C ALA A 86 17.25 10.12 -0.05
N ASN A 87 16.52 11.19 0.23
CA ASN A 87 16.10 11.54 1.59
C ASN A 87 15.11 10.55 2.22
N PHE A 88 14.25 9.92 1.42
CA PHE A 88 13.24 8.97 1.88
C PHE A 88 13.80 7.77 2.69
N PRO A 89 14.81 7.02 2.20
CA PRO A 89 15.42 5.93 2.96
C PRO A 89 16.29 6.38 4.15
N PHE A 90 16.66 7.66 4.27
CA PHE A 90 17.37 8.17 5.45
C PHE A 90 16.42 8.66 6.53
N SER A 91 15.45 9.49 6.17
CA SER A 91 14.50 10.10 7.10
C SER A 91 13.56 9.08 7.76
N THR A 92 13.04 8.12 6.99
CA THR A 92 12.07 7.13 7.49
C THR A 92 12.63 6.22 8.62
N PRO A 93 13.80 5.58 8.49
CA PRO A 93 14.36 4.77 9.58
C PRO A 93 14.82 5.63 10.76
N ILE A 94 15.29 6.85 10.52
CA ILE A 94 15.65 7.79 11.61
C ILE A 94 14.41 8.11 12.45
N LEU A 95 13.29 8.45 11.82
CA LEU A 95 12.02 8.68 12.53
C LEU A 95 11.55 7.42 13.27
N PHE A 96 11.59 6.26 12.60
CA PHE A 96 11.19 4.97 13.20
C PHE A 96 12.09 4.53 14.37
N VAL A 97 13.35 4.97 14.43
CA VAL A 97 14.30 4.68 15.54
C VAL A 97 14.22 5.72 16.65
N LEU A 98 13.77 6.95 16.36
CA LEU A 98 13.59 8.02 17.34
C LEU A 98 12.23 7.97 18.06
N GLU A 99 11.19 7.48 17.39
CA GLU A 99 9.83 7.33 17.94
C GLU A 99 9.60 6.22 19.00
N PRO A 100 10.40 5.13 19.13
CA PRO A 100 10.19 4.10 20.16
C PRO A 100 10.74 4.48 21.54
N ARG A 101 11.28 5.71 21.72
CA ARG A 101 11.93 6.13 22.98
C ARG A 101 11.07 6.96 23.93
N LEU A 102 9.75 7.00 23.75
CA LEU A 102 8.78 7.53 24.72
C LEU A 102 7.45 6.75 24.52
N PRO A 103 6.76 6.17 25.52
CA PRO A 103 7.06 5.91 26.93
C PRO A 103 6.52 4.53 27.43
N ILE A 104 7.35 3.49 27.50
CA ILE A 104 7.02 2.25 28.25
C ILE A 104 7.26 2.41 29.77
N PRO A 105 8.30 3.11 30.27
CA PRO A 105 8.53 3.17 31.72
C PRO A 105 7.44 3.94 32.49
N SER A 106 6.77 4.93 31.87
CA SER A 106 5.66 5.65 32.53
C SER A 106 4.38 4.82 32.65
N PHE A 107 4.20 3.79 31.81
CA PHE A 107 3.08 2.86 31.92
C PHE A 107 3.27 1.93 33.13
N LEU A 108 4.50 1.47 33.38
CA LEU A 108 4.85 0.68 34.56
C LEU A 108 4.68 1.49 35.86
N GLU A 109 5.03 2.79 35.86
CA GLU A 109 4.85 3.70 37.00
C GLU A 109 3.44 4.31 37.09
N SER A 110 2.49 3.87 36.26
CA SER A 110 1.15 4.46 36.25
C SER A 110 0.32 4.03 37.48
N PRO A 111 -0.57 4.90 38.00
CA PRO A 111 -1.49 4.54 39.09
C PRO A 111 -2.37 3.31 38.79
N PHE A 112 -2.52 2.98 37.51
CA PHE A 112 -3.24 1.80 37.05
C PHE A 112 -2.51 0.50 37.40
N THR A 113 -1.18 0.47 37.32
CA THR A 113 -0.36 -0.69 37.75
C THR A 113 -0.52 -0.94 39.24
N GLU A 114 -0.54 0.11 40.07
CA GLU A 114 -0.82 -0.02 41.50
C GLU A 114 -2.23 -0.56 41.78
N GLU A 115 -3.24 -0.17 41.00
CA GLU A 115 -4.60 -0.69 41.17
C GLU A 115 -4.71 -2.18 40.79
N ILE A 116 -4.00 -2.62 39.74
CA ILE A 116 -3.93 -4.02 39.31
C ILE A 116 -3.25 -4.86 40.41
N GLU A 117 -2.11 -4.41 40.93
CA GLU A 117 -1.40 -5.10 42.01
C GLU A 117 -2.22 -5.13 43.31
N ALA A 118 -2.90 -4.04 43.68
CA ALA A 118 -3.77 -3.99 44.85
C ALA A 118 -4.99 -4.93 44.73
N ARG A 119 -5.52 -5.12 43.52
CA ARG A 119 -6.61 -6.07 43.24
C ARG A 119 -6.14 -7.51 43.24
N GLU A 120 -4.93 -7.78 42.74
CA GLU A 120 -4.37 -9.12 42.71
C GLU A 120 -3.85 -9.57 44.08
N GLY A 121 -3.24 -8.66 44.86
CA GLY A 121 -2.83 -8.90 46.25
C GLY A 121 -4.01 -9.22 47.17
N ARG A 122 -5.18 -8.56 46.97
CA ARG A 122 -6.41 -8.90 47.71
C ARG A 122 -6.99 -10.28 47.36
N LYS A 123 -6.70 -10.83 46.19
CA LYS A 123 -7.16 -12.18 45.80
C LYS A 123 -6.28 -13.31 46.36
N LYS A 124 -5.08 -13.01 46.87
CA LYS A 124 -4.10 -13.99 47.35
C LYS A 124 -4.02 -14.11 48.89
N GLN A 125 -4.84 -13.36 49.63
CA GLN A 125 -5.02 -13.58 51.08
C GLN A 125 -6.14 -14.62 51.29
N PRO A 126 -5.89 -15.71 52.06
CA PRO A 126 -6.86 -16.79 52.28
C PRO A 126 -8.07 -16.37 53.12
#